data_AF-A0A519YXF6-F1
#
_entry.id   AF-A0A519YXF6-F1
#
_cell.length_a   1.000
_cell.length_b   1.000
_cell.length_c   1.000
_cell.angle_alpha   90.00
_cell.angle_beta   90.00
_cell.angle_gamma   90.00
#
_symmetry.space_group_name_H-M   'P 1'
#
loop_
_entity.id
_entity.type
_entity.pdbx_description
1 polymer ?
#
loop_
_entity_poly.entity_id
_entity_poly.type
_entity_poly.pdbx_seq_one_letter_code
_entity_poly.pdbx_strand_id
1 'polypeptide(L)'
;MPQNLLSKSTFIRSLQCQKSLYLYKRHTYLRDKISEEQQVQTAANLNEEIAKWQGELPIFLSGAINPASLIPVFRRQVTVLRMGCAHAIMLVNRPLMLSRSAAPSSIKPHVEECLSAAKQVLEMVLDFVADNHMFQGFWKTQVRLTIPTADLIC
;
A
#
# COMPACT_ATOMS: atom_id res chain seq x y z
N MET A 1 11.70 20.25 -25.30
CA MET A 1 11.32 19.23 -24.29
C MET A 1 11.72 19.76 -22.92
N PRO A 2 10.80 20.13 -22.02
CA PRO A 2 11.21 20.62 -20.71
C PRO A 2 11.85 19.48 -19.92
N GLN A 3 13.05 19.72 -19.39
CA GLN A 3 13.66 18.83 -18.42
C GLN A 3 12.81 18.90 -17.15
N ASN A 4 12.23 17.78 -16.72
CA ASN A 4 11.48 17.69 -15.48
C ASN A 4 12.44 17.85 -14.30
N LEU A 5 12.82 19.08 -13.99
CA LEU A 5 13.70 19.40 -12.88
C LEU A 5 12.90 19.30 -11.59
N LEU A 6 13.19 18.30 -10.77
CA LEU A 6 12.57 18.14 -9.46
C LEU A 6 12.78 19.41 -8.63
N SER A 7 11.71 19.90 -8.01
CA SER A 7 11.81 21.00 -7.06
C SER A 7 12.76 20.63 -5.92
N LYS A 8 13.52 21.61 -5.41
CA LYS A 8 14.43 21.43 -4.26
C LYS A 8 13.74 20.74 -3.08
N SER A 9 12.48 21.08 -2.81
CA SER A 9 11.70 20.47 -1.73
C SER A 9 11.40 18.99 -1.97
N THR A 10 11.17 18.59 -3.23
CA THR A 10 10.91 17.20 -3.61
C THR A 10 12.18 16.36 -3.51
N PHE A 11 13.32 16.92 -3.92
CA PHE A 11 14.62 16.27 -3.77
C PHE A 11 14.97 16.02 -2.29
N ILE A 12 14.82 17.03 -1.42
CA ILE A 12 15.09 16.89 0.02
C ILE A 12 14.16 15.86 0.67
N ARG A 13 12.86 15.86 0.34
CA ARG A 13 11.90 14.85 0.83
C ARG A 13 12.29 13.44 0.40
N SER A 14 12.78 13.27 -0.83
CA SER A 14 13.27 11.98 -1.33
C SER A 14 14.45 11.46 -0.50
N LEU A 15 15.45 12.31 -0.24
CA LEU A 15 16.60 11.96 0.62
C LEU A 15 16.18 11.63 2.06
N GLN A 16 15.23 12.40 2.62
CA GLN A 16 14.67 12.11 3.95
C GLN A 16 13.95 10.77 3.98
N CYS A 17 13.13 10.47 2.96
CA CYS A 17 12.45 9.18 2.84
C CYS A 17 13.45 8.02 2.75
N GLN A 18 14.52 8.18 1.94
CA GLN A 18 15.58 7.18 1.83
C GLN A 18 16.30 6.95 3.16
N LYS A 19 16.63 8.02 3.89
CA LYS A 19 17.22 7.91 5.24
C LYS A 19 16.28 7.19 6.20
N SER A 20 15.00 7.56 6.23
CA SER A 20 13.99 6.91 7.07
C SER A 20 13.83 5.42 6.73
N LEU A 21 13.85 5.06 5.44
CA LEU A 21 13.77 3.67 5.00
C LEU A 21 15.02 2.87 5.40
N TYR A 22 16.20 3.47 5.30
CA TYR A 22 17.46 2.87 5.74
C TYR A 22 17.44 2.59 7.25
N LEU A 23 17.02 3.58 8.04
CA LEU A 23 16.88 3.44 9.49
C LEU A 23 15.83 2.39 9.85
N TYR A 24 14.67 2.37 9.17
CA TYR A 24 13.63 1.36 9.35
C TYR A 24 14.16 -0.06 9.12
N LYS A 25 15.02 -0.26 8.11
CA LYS A 25 15.56 -1.59 7.78
C LYS A 25 16.74 -2.02 8.64
N ARG A 26 17.61 -1.10 9.07
CA ARG A 26 18.90 -1.44 9.70
C ARG A 26 19.09 -0.98 11.14
N HIS A 27 18.38 0.07 11.58
CA HIS A 27 18.59 0.69 12.88
C HIS A 27 17.26 1.10 13.52
N THR A 28 16.42 0.11 13.80
CA THR A 28 15.08 0.30 14.39
C THR A 28 15.10 1.01 15.75
N TYR A 29 16.20 0.91 16.50
CA TYR A 29 16.39 1.57 17.80
C TYR A 29 16.68 3.08 17.70
N LEU A 30 17.08 3.60 16.52
CA LEU A 30 17.29 5.03 16.27
C LEU A 30 16.00 5.74 15.83
N ARG A 31 14.86 5.03 15.86
CA ARG A 31 13.58 5.56 15.43
C ARG A 31 13.02 6.50 16.50
N ASP A 32 12.50 7.64 16.05
CA ASP A 32 11.67 8.47 16.91
C ASP A 32 10.46 7.65 17.38
N LYS A 33 10.28 7.56 18.70
CA LYS A 33 9.12 6.89 19.28
C LYS A 33 7.89 7.77 19.04
N ILE A 34 7.03 7.32 18.14
CA ILE A 34 5.70 7.92 17.92
C ILE A 34 4.74 7.30 18.93
N SER A 35 4.03 8.12 19.70
CA SER A 35 2.99 7.65 20.63
C SER A 35 1.94 6.83 19.88
N GLU A 36 1.35 5.82 20.52
CA GLU A 36 0.30 5.01 19.90
C GLU A 36 -0.91 5.87 19.47
N GLU A 37 -1.23 6.91 20.24
CA GLU A 37 -2.28 7.89 19.89
C GLU A 37 -1.95 8.64 18.60
N GLN A 38 -0.69 9.05 18.46
CA GLN A 38 -0.20 9.69 17.24
C GLN A 38 -0.21 8.72 16.05
N GLN A 39 0.07 7.43 16.29
CA GLN A 39 -0.02 6.40 15.24
C GLN A 39 -1.46 6.19 14.78
N VAL A 40 -2.41 6.11 15.71
CA VAL A 40 -3.85 5.99 15.40
C VAL A 40 -4.32 7.21 14.61
N GLN A 41 -4.00 8.42 15.09
CA GLN A 41 -4.39 9.65 14.39
C GLN A 41 -3.76 9.73 12.99
N THR A 42 -2.49 9.36 12.85
CA THR A 42 -1.80 9.36 11.55
C THR A 42 -2.43 8.33 10.61
N ALA A 43 -2.77 7.14 11.11
CA ALA A 43 -3.42 6.11 10.31
C ALA A 43 -4.82 6.54 9.86
N ALA A 44 -5.61 7.15 10.74
CA ALA A 44 -6.92 7.69 10.39
C ALA A 44 -6.83 8.75 9.28
N ASN A 45 -5.91 9.72 9.43
CA ASN A 45 -5.69 10.75 8.41
C ASN A 45 -5.26 10.15 7.06
N LEU A 46 -4.36 9.18 7.07
CA LEU A 46 -3.89 8.53 5.84
C LEU A 46 -4.99 7.70 5.17
N ASN A 47 -5.82 6.98 5.93
CA ASN A 47 -6.95 6.25 5.37
C ASN A 47 -7.99 7.21 4.76
N GLU A 48 -8.23 8.37 5.39
CA GLU A 48 -9.08 9.42 4.82
C GLU A 48 -8.50 9.98 3.52
N GLU A 49 -7.20 10.27 3.47
CA GLU A 49 -6.53 10.72 2.24
C GLU A 49 -6.62 9.68 1.12
N ILE A 50 -6.44 8.39 1.45
CA ILE A 50 -6.61 7.29 0.48
C ILE A 50 -8.05 7.24 -0.04
N ALA A 51 -9.05 7.31 0.85
CA ALA A 51 -10.46 7.29 0.48
C ALA A 51 -10.84 8.49 -0.40
N LYS A 52 -10.32 9.68 -0.06
CA LYS A 52 -10.51 10.89 -0.86
C LYS A 52 -9.89 10.74 -2.25
N TRP A 53 -8.63 10.31 -2.30
CA TRP A 53 -7.94 10.10 -3.58
C TRP A 53 -8.66 9.05 -4.45
N GLN A 54 -9.20 7.99 -3.86
CA GLN A 54 -10.02 7.02 -4.56
C GLN A 54 -11.31 7.65 -5.15
N GLY A 55 -11.93 8.58 -4.43
CA GLY A 55 -13.09 9.34 -4.91
C GLY A 55 -12.79 10.31 -6.06
N GLU A 56 -11.55 10.79 -6.17
CA GLU A 56 -11.08 11.66 -7.26
C GLU A 56 -10.76 10.88 -8.55
N LEU A 57 -10.72 9.54 -8.49
CA LEU A 57 -10.42 8.72 -9.65
C LEU A 57 -11.53 8.80 -10.71
N PRO A 58 -11.16 8.80 -12.01
CA PRO A 58 -12.13 8.64 -13.09
C PRO A 58 -12.99 7.39 -12.90
N ILE A 59 -14.25 7.41 -13.34
CA ILE A 59 -15.23 6.32 -13.13
C ILE A 59 -14.72 4.95 -13.61
N PHE A 60 -13.93 4.92 -14.69
CA PHE A 60 -13.34 3.69 -15.21
C PHE A 60 -12.21 3.12 -14.35
N LEU A 61 -11.67 3.91 -13.40
CA LEU A 61 -10.64 3.54 -12.42
C LEU A 61 -11.16 3.45 -10.98
N SER A 62 -12.29 4.09 -10.67
CA SER A 62 -12.92 4.09 -9.34
C SER A 62 -13.46 2.71 -8.93
N GLY A 63 -13.60 1.80 -9.89
CA GLY A 63 -14.11 0.47 -9.66
C GLY A 63 -15.63 0.36 -9.69
N ALA A 64 -16.34 1.42 -10.10
CA ALA A 64 -17.79 1.40 -10.32
C ALA A 64 -18.21 0.58 -11.56
N ILE A 65 -17.28 0.34 -12.49
CA ILE A 65 -17.51 -0.45 -13.71
C ILE A 65 -16.98 -1.87 -13.50
N ASN A 66 -17.72 -2.87 -13.99
CA ASN A 66 -17.25 -4.26 -13.99
C ASN A 66 -15.94 -4.36 -14.82
N PRO A 67 -14.82 -4.81 -14.24
CA PRO A 67 -13.55 -4.93 -14.96
C PRO A 67 -13.64 -5.81 -16.23
N ALA A 68 -14.59 -6.75 -16.28
CA ALA A 68 -14.82 -7.60 -17.43
C ALA A 68 -15.28 -6.82 -18.68
N SER A 69 -16.00 -5.70 -18.51
CA SER A 69 -16.49 -4.87 -19.61
C SER A 69 -15.44 -3.90 -20.17
N LEU A 70 -14.26 -3.82 -19.56
CA LEU A 70 -13.15 -2.97 -19.99
C LEU A 70 -12.24 -3.71 -20.98
N ILE A 71 -11.65 -2.96 -21.93
CA ILE A 71 -10.59 -3.51 -22.78
C ILE A 71 -9.39 -3.97 -21.92
N PRO A 72 -8.60 -4.96 -22.38
CA PRO A 72 -7.60 -5.62 -21.53
C PRO A 72 -6.59 -4.69 -20.86
N VAL A 73 -6.22 -3.58 -21.50
CA VAL A 73 -5.29 -2.59 -20.94
C VAL A 73 -5.91 -1.87 -19.74
N PHE A 74 -7.15 -1.40 -19.84
CA PHE A 74 -7.83 -0.75 -18.71
C PHE A 74 -8.17 -1.74 -17.60
N ARG A 75 -8.52 -2.99 -17.94
CA ARG A 75 -8.69 -4.06 -16.94
C ARG A 75 -7.44 -4.21 -16.09
N ARG A 76 -6.26 -4.28 -16.72
CA ARG A 76 -4.97 -4.32 -16.00
C ARG A 76 -4.80 -3.09 -15.11
N GLN A 77 -4.96 -1.89 -15.65
CA GLN A 77 -4.79 -0.65 -14.89
C GLN A 77 -5.67 -0.60 -13.64
N VAL A 78 -6.96 -0.94 -13.77
CA VAL A 78 -7.90 -1.00 -12.64
C VAL A 78 -7.43 -1.99 -11.59
N THR A 79 -7.04 -3.21 -11.99
CA THR A 79 -6.63 -4.19 -10.98
C THR A 79 -5.31 -3.83 -10.30
N VAL A 80 -4.34 -3.28 -11.04
CA VAL A 80 -3.10 -2.75 -10.43
C VAL A 80 -3.43 -1.67 -9.41
N LEU A 81 -4.33 -0.75 -9.78
CA LEU A 81 -4.73 0.35 -8.92
C LEU A 81 -5.41 -0.15 -7.65
N ARG A 82 -6.40 -1.06 -7.78
CA ARG A 82 -7.11 -1.68 -6.65
C ARG A 82 -6.17 -2.45 -5.72
N MET A 83 -5.24 -3.23 -6.29
CA MET A 83 -4.22 -3.93 -5.52
C MET A 83 -3.31 -2.95 -4.78
N GLY A 84 -2.85 -1.89 -5.45
CA GLY A 84 -2.04 -0.83 -4.84
C GLY A 84 -2.76 -0.13 -3.70
N CYS A 85 -4.05 0.18 -3.87
CA CYS A 85 -4.90 0.75 -2.83
C CYS A 85 -4.99 -0.15 -1.61
N ALA A 86 -5.35 -1.42 -1.82
CA ALA A 86 -5.49 -2.38 -0.73
C ALA A 86 -4.16 -2.58 0.01
N HIS A 87 -3.04 -2.59 -0.73
CA HIS A 87 -1.72 -2.62 -0.14
C HIS A 87 -1.38 -1.36 0.67
N ALA A 88 -1.78 -0.17 0.21
CA ALA A 88 -1.60 1.06 0.96
C ALA A 88 -2.36 1.01 2.30
N ILE A 89 -3.63 0.59 2.29
CA ILE A 89 -4.45 0.42 3.50
C ILE A 89 -3.80 -0.59 4.47
N MET A 90 -3.33 -1.72 3.96
CA MET A 90 -2.63 -2.71 4.79
C MET A 90 -1.34 -2.14 5.40
N LEU A 91 -0.56 -1.36 4.65
CA LEU A 91 0.68 -0.75 5.13
C LEU A 91 0.42 0.33 6.19
N VAL A 92 -0.61 1.16 6.01
CA VAL A 92 -1.00 2.21 6.95
C VAL A 92 -1.43 1.61 8.28
N ASN A 93 -2.27 0.56 8.25
CA ASN A 93 -2.82 -0.05 9.46
C ASN A 93 -1.87 -1.07 10.15
N ARG A 94 -0.81 -1.54 9.47
CA ARG A 94 0.13 -2.56 9.99
C ARG A 94 0.75 -2.23 11.36
N PRO A 95 1.23 -1.01 11.65
CA PRO A 95 1.82 -0.69 12.95
C PRO A 95 0.83 -0.85 14.12
N LEU A 96 -0.46 -0.57 13.87
CA LEU A 96 -1.51 -0.65 14.88
C LEU A 96 -1.85 -2.09 15.27
N MET A 97 -1.72 -3.04 14.34
CA MET A 97 -1.89 -4.47 14.59
C MET A 97 -0.83 -5.04 15.54
N LEU A 98 0.35 -4.43 15.59
CA LEU A 98 1.47 -4.84 16.44
C LEU A 98 1.48 -4.08 17.77
N SER A 99 0.57 -3.11 17.94
CA SER A 99 0.44 -2.32 19.17
C SER A 99 -0.24 -3.14 20.26
N ARG A 100 0.40 -3.22 21.44
CA ARG A 100 -0.09 -4.02 22.58
C ARG A 100 -0.81 -3.17 23.63
N SER A 101 -0.68 -1.84 23.59
CA SER A 101 -1.15 -0.96 24.67
C SER A 101 -2.35 -0.08 24.31
N ALA A 102 -2.75 -0.02 23.03
CA ALA A 102 -3.78 0.90 22.59
C ALA A 102 -5.18 0.38 22.94
N ALA A 103 -6.11 1.32 23.18
CA ALA A 103 -7.49 0.99 23.52
C ALA A 103 -8.13 0.15 22.38
N PRO A 104 -8.70 -1.02 22.68
CA PRO A 104 -9.21 -1.94 21.67
C PRO A 104 -10.33 -1.33 20.81
N SER A 105 -11.07 -0.35 21.34
CA SER A 105 -12.11 0.38 20.62
C SER A 105 -11.57 1.20 19.43
N SER A 106 -10.41 1.82 19.59
CA SER A 106 -9.83 2.71 18.57
C SER A 106 -9.07 1.93 17.49
N ILE A 107 -8.54 0.75 17.82
CA ILE A 107 -7.79 -0.10 16.87
C ILE A 107 -8.73 -0.96 16.01
N LYS A 108 -9.86 -1.40 16.58
CA LYS A 108 -10.84 -2.26 15.89
C LYS A 108 -11.19 -1.82 14.46
N PRO A 109 -11.55 -0.56 14.17
CA PRO A 109 -11.85 -0.14 12.80
C PRO A 109 -10.66 -0.31 11.84
N HIS A 110 -9.44 0.00 12.29
CA HIS A 110 -8.22 -0.19 11.50
C HIS A 110 -7.92 -1.67 11.21
N VAL A 111 -8.22 -2.56 12.16
CA VAL A 111 -8.08 -4.01 11.98
C VAL A 111 -9.07 -4.52 10.93
N GLU A 112 -10.34 -4.11 11.04
CA GLU A 112 -11.40 -4.51 10.12
C GLU A 112 -11.11 -4.01 8.69
N GLU A 113 -10.63 -2.77 8.56
CA GLU A 113 -10.25 -2.17 7.28
C GLU A 113 -9.05 -2.89 6.64
N CYS A 114 -8.02 -3.20 7.44
CA CYS A 114 -6.87 -3.98 6.99
C CYS A 114 -7.27 -5.39 6.54
N LEU A 115 -8.14 -6.06 7.31
CA LEU A 115 -8.65 -7.39 6.97
C LEU A 115 -9.51 -7.36 5.70
N SER A 116 -10.35 -6.34 5.54
CA SER A 116 -11.15 -6.13 4.32
C SER A 116 -10.25 -5.93 3.10
N ALA A 117 -9.21 -5.10 3.21
CA ALA A 117 -8.24 -4.89 2.14
C ALA A 117 -7.50 -6.19 1.78
N ALA A 118 -7.07 -6.97 2.77
CA ALA A 118 -6.42 -8.26 2.54
C ALA A 118 -7.34 -9.26 1.82
N LYS A 119 -8.62 -9.32 2.19
CA LYS A 119 -9.62 -10.16 1.51
C LYS A 119 -9.81 -9.74 0.05
N GLN A 120 -9.95 -8.45 -0.22
CA GLN A 120 -10.06 -7.94 -1.59
C GLN A 120 -8.86 -8.34 -2.46
N VAL A 121 -7.64 -8.29 -1.90
CA VAL A 121 -6.43 -8.76 -2.60
C VAL A 121 -6.52 -10.25 -2.93
N LEU A 122 -6.96 -11.08 -1.97
CA LEU A 122 -7.11 -12.51 -2.19
C LEU A 122 -8.17 -12.83 -3.24
N GLU A 123 -9.33 -12.17 -3.19
CA GLU A 123 -10.40 -12.30 -4.18
C GLU A 123 -9.89 -11.93 -5.58
N MET A 124 -9.20 -10.79 -5.73
CA MET A 124 -8.61 -10.39 -7.01
C MET A 124 -7.59 -11.41 -7.53
N VAL A 125 -6.78 -12.02 -6.66
CA VAL A 125 -5.83 -13.07 -7.04
C VAL A 125 -6.55 -14.35 -7.47
N LEU A 126 -7.61 -14.74 -6.75
CA LEU A 126 -8.43 -15.91 -7.10
C LEU A 126 -9.11 -15.74 -8.45
N ASP A 127 -9.68 -14.56 -8.73
CA ASP A 127 -10.28 -14.23 -10.03
C ASP A 127 -9.25 -14.35 -11.16
N PHE A 128 -8.01 -13.90 -10.94
CA PHE A 128 -6.95 -14.04 -11.94
C PHE A 128 -6.55 -15.49 -12.24
N VAL A 129 -6.52 -16.33 -11.20
CA VAL A 129 -6.23 -17.74 -11.35
C VAL A 129 -7.37 -18.43 -12.13
N ALA A 130 -8.63 -18.11 -11.79
CA ALA A 130 -9.79 -18.63 -12.49
C ALA A 130 -9.82 -18.22 -13.98
N ASP A 131 -9.46 -16.97 -14.27
CA ASP A 131 -9.42 -16.42 -15.63
C ASP A 131 -8.21 -16.89 -16.46
N ASN A 132 -7.28 -17.69 -15.89
CA ASN A 132 -6.00 -18.08 -16.51
C ASN A 132 -5.14 -16.89 -16.99
N HIS A 133 -5.33 -15.72 -16.40
CA HIS A 133 -4.66 -14.46 -16.75
C HIS A 133 -3.47 -14.18 -15.81
N MET A 134 -2.71 -15.20 -15.41
CA MET A 134 -1.57 -15.03 -14.50
C MET A 134 -0.48 -14.15 -15.16
N PHE A 135 -0.49 -12.86 -14.83
CA PHE A 135 0.43 -11.89 -15.42
C PHE A 135 1.85 -12.15 -14.91
N GLN A 136 2.67 -12.83 -15.73
CA GLN A 136 4.06 -13.22 -15.47
C GLN A 136 4.98 -12.07 -15.01
N GLY A 137 4.63 -10.80 -15.28
CA GLY A 137 5.41 -9.62 -14.91
C GLY A 137 5.02 -8.93 -13.60
N PHE A 138 3.87 -9.24 -12.99
CA PHE A 138 3.29 -8.36 -11.96
C PHE A 138 3.83 -8.60 -10.54
N TRP A 139 4.14 -9.84 -10.19
CA TRP A 139 4.52 -10.22 -8.81
C TRP A 139 6.03 -10.05 -8.51
N LYS A 140 6.89 -9.96 -9.54
CA LYS A 140 8.34 -9.78 -9.38
C LYS A 140 8.71 -8.45 -8.72
N THR A 141 7.86 -7.43 -8.80
CA THR A 141 8.04 -6.15 -8.10
C THR A 141 7.52 -6.18 -6.65
N GLN A 142 6.51 -7.01 -6.35
CA GLN A 142 5.87 -7.08 -5.03
C GLN A 142 6.69 -7.90 -4.00
N VAL A 143 7.24 -9.05 -4.42
CA VAL A 143 8.01 -9.95 -3.52
C VAL A 143 9.36 -9.34 -3.12
N ARG A 144 9.95 -8.50 -3.97
CA ARG A 144 11.25 -7.85 -3.71
C ARG A 144 11.21 -6.81 -2.59
N LEU A 145 10.03 -6.30 -2.22
CA LEU A 145 9.90 -5.31 -1.15
C LEU A 145 9.58 -5.93 0.23
N THR A 146 9.22 -7.22 0.28
CA THR A 146 8.80 -7.90 1.52
C THR A 146 9.71 -9.04 1.96
N ILE A 147 10.56 -9.59 1.07
CA ILE A 147 11.53 -10.61 1.43
C ILE A 147 12.93 -10.02 1.21
N PRO A 148 13.75 -9.78 2.26
CA PRO A 148 15.17 -9.64 2.05
C PRO A 148 15.63 -10.97 1.47
N THR A 149 16.11 -10.93 0.24
CA THR A 149 17.03 -11.95 -0.27
C THR A 149 18.17 -12.03 0.75
N ALA A 150 18.06 -12.99 1.65
CA ALA A 150 19.22 -13.58 2.27
C ALA A 150 19.96 -14.27 1.12
N ASP A 151 21.07 -13.66 0.71
CA ASP A 151 22.12 -14.41 0.03
C ASP A 151 22.52 -15.56 0.95
N LEU A 152 22.21 -16.79 0.57
CA LEU A 152 22.91 -17.99 1.02
C LEU A 152 22.58 -19.16 0.09
N ILE A 153 23.50 -19.42 -0.84
CA ILE A 153 24.08 -20.74 -1.14
C ILE A 153 23.07 -21.90 -1.28
N CYS A 154 22.66 -22.17 -2.53
CA CYS A 154 22.76 -23.46 -3.24
C CYS A 154 22.04 -23.32 -4.59
#